data_AF-A0A7X8U4J8-F1
#
_entry.id   AF-A0A7X8U4J8-F1
#
_cell.length_a   1.000
_cell.length_b   1.000
_cell.length_c   1.000
_cell.angle_alpha   90.00
_cell.angle_beta   90.00
_cell.angle_gamma   90.00
#
_symmetry.space_group_name_H-M   'P 1'
#
loop_
_entity.id
_entity.type
_entity.pdbx_description
1 polymer ?
#
loop_
_entity_poly.entity_id
_entity_poly.type
_entity_poly.pdbx_seq_one_letter_code
_entity_poly.pdbx_strand_id
1 'polypeptide(L)'
;MRGAGKEQKKRLGNQGFTMLELLAVFAILAIVAMVAVPRYTKAVEASKVKACETNIEMLTKAAAMYHEIEGEWPDSVEALHTEGYIDEEVKCPLPSEGENEEGYDILDGVVTCANSHQSTENGE
;
A
#
# COMPACT_ATOMS: atom_id res chain seq x y z
N MET A 1 45.29 65.32 14.08
CA MET A 1 43.86 65.30 13.69
C MET A 1 43.64 64.15 12.72
N ARG A 2 43.06 63.02 13.14
CA ARG A 2 42.65 61.92 12.25
C ARG A 2 41.24 61.52 12.64
N GLY A 3 40.29 61.78 11.74
CA GLY A 3 38.87 61.55 11.94
C GLY A 3 38.52 60.07 11.88
N ALA A 4 37.74 59.61 12.85
CA ALA A 4 37.15 58.29 12.87
C ALA A 4 35.94 58.25 11.92
N GLY A 5 36.05 57.47 10.83
CA GLY A 5 34.92 57.13 9.97
C GLY A 5 33.99 56.16 10.70
N LYS A 6 32.71 56.49 10.79
CA LYS A 6 31.67 55.63 11.38
C LYS A 6 31.04 54.77 10.28
N GLU A 7 31.31 53.47 10.28
CA GLU A 7 30.59 52.49 9.48
C GLU A 7 29.17 52.30 10.01
N GLN A 8 28.15 52.68 9.23
CA GLN A 8 26.75 52.40 9.53
C GLN A 8 26.39 51.00 9.01
N LYS A 9 26.35 50.00 9.88
CA LYS A 9 25.77 48.68 9.58
C LYS A 9 24.26 48.82 9.32
N LYS A 10 23.84 48.71 8.06
CA LYS A 10 22.42 48.54 7.69
C LYS A 10 21.93 47.23 8.30
N ARG A 11 21.03 47.29 9.28
CA ARG A 11 20.33 46.11 9.77
C ARG A 11 19.37 45.68 8.66
N LEU A 12 19.71 44.61 7.93
CA LEU A 12 18.73 43.94 7.07
C LEU A 12 17.61 43.47 7.98
N GLY A 13 16.41 44.02 7.78
CA GLY A 13 15.27 43.78 8.65
C GLY A 13 14.89 42.31 8.67
N ASN A 14 14.83 41.72 9.86
CA ASN A 14 14.15 40.45 10.07
C ASN A 14 12.65 40.69 9.83
N GLN A 15 12.17 40.39 8.62
CA GLN A 15 10.75 40.31 8.33
C GLN A 15 10.23 38.99 8.92
N GLY A 16 9.39 39.09 9.96
CA GLY A 16 8.69 37.95 10.54
C GLY A 16 7.47 37.58 9.69
N PHE A 17 7.14 36.30 9.69
CA PHE A 17 5.97 35.74 9.01
C PHE A 17 4.67 36.32 9.59
N THR A 18 3.71 36.70 8.76
CA THR A 18 2.43 37.23 9.25
C THR A 18 1.46 36.09 9.55
N MET A 19 0.54 36.26 10.52
CA MET A 19 -0.50 35.25 10.78
C MET A 19 -1.41 35.01 9.56
N LEU A 20 -1.61 36.04 8.75
CA LEU A 20 -2.39 35.97 7.52
C LEU A 20 -1.76 35.01 6.50
N GLU A 21 -0.43 35.00 6.44
CA GLU A 21 0.35 34.19 5.50
C GLU A 21 0.26 32.70 5.87
N LEU A 22 0.25 32.36 7.17
CA LEU A 22 -0.01 30.98 7.60
C LEU A 22 -1.45 30.55 7.30
N LEU A 23 -2.41 31.45 7.50
CA LEU A 23 -3.83 31.18 7.25
C LEU A 23 -4.08 30.85 5.77
N ALA A 24 -3.51 31.63 4.86
CA ALA A 24 -3.63 31.39 3.41
C ALA A 24 -3.04 30.02 3.01
N VAL A 25 -1.92 29.61 3.60
CA VAL A 25 -1.30 28.29 3.35
C VAL A 25 -2.21 27.16 3.83
N PHE A 26 -2.74 27.25 5.05
CA PHE A 26 -3.66 26.22 5.56
C PHE A 26 -4.94 26.12 4.74
N ALA A 27 -5.47 27.23 4.24
CA ALA A 27 -6.63 27.23 3.36
C ALA A 27 -6.37 26.42 2.08
N ILE A 28 -5.20 26.59 1.46
CA ILE A 28 -4.82 25.83 0.26
C ILE A 28 -4.57 24.34 0.60
N LEU A 29 -3.90 24.05 1.72
CA LEU A 29 -3.66 22.67 2.17
C LEU A 29 -4.97 21.91 2.43
N ALA A 30 -5.98 22.57 3.01
CA ALA A 30 -7.29 21.97 3.24
C ALA A 30 -7.98 21.56 1.93
N ILE A 31 -7.92 22.41 0.90
CA ILE A 31 -8.48 22.13 -0.43
C ILE A 31 -7.77 20.93 -1.07
N VAL A 32 -6.44 20.90 -1.04
CA VAL A 32 -5.67 19.77 -1.59
C VAL A 32 -5.96 18.48 -0.84
N ALA A 33 -5.99 18.51 0.50
CA ALA A 33 -6.25 17.33 1.32
C ALA A 33 -7.63 16.72 1.03
N MET A 34 -8.67 17.54 0.86
CA MET A 34 -10.02 17.08 0.52
C MET A 34 -10.06 16.24 -0.76
N VAL A 35 -9.26 16.60 -1.77
CA VAL A 35 -9.19 15.87 -3.04
C VAL A 35 -8.20 14.70 -2.97
N ALA A 36 -7.12 14.84 -2.22
CA ALA A 36 -6.06 13.85 -2.14
C ALA A 36 -6.47 12.59 -1.37
N VAL A 37 -7.18 12.73 -0.24
CA VAL A 37 -7.56 11.61 0.63
C VAL A 37 -8.38 10.53 -0.10
N PRO A 38 -9.54 10.83 -0.73
CA PRO A 38 -10.35 9.80 -1.38
C PRO A 38 -9.66 9.18 -2.62
N ARG A 39 -8.76 9.93 -3.27
CA ARG A 39 -7.96 9.40 -4.38
C ARG A 39 -6.90 8.43 -3.89
N TYR A 40 -6.25 8.75 -2.79
CA TYR A 40 -5.23 7.89 -2.19
C TYR A 40 -5.82 6.57 -1.70
N THR A 41 -6.96 6.60 -1.00
CA THR A 41 -7.61 5.37 -0.50
C THR A 41 -7.98 4.41 -1.64
N LYS A 42 -8.61 4.91 -2.71
CA LYS A 42 -8.95 4.12 -3.89
C LYS A 42 -7.71 3.51 -4.57
N ALA A 43 -6.62 4.29 -4.67
CA ALA A 43 -5.37 3.80 -5.26
C ALA A 43 -4.75 2.67 -4.43
N VAL A 44 -4.78 2.79 -3.11
CA VAL A 44 -4.29 1.73 -2.19
C VAL A 44 -5.16 0.48 -2.30
N GLU A 45 -6.48 0.62 -2.31
CA GLU A 45 -7.42 -0.49 -2.46
C GLU A 45 -7.19 -1.24 -3.78
N ALA A 46 -7.11 -0.52 -4.90
CA ALA A 46 -6.79 -1.12 -6.19
C ALA A 46 -5.42 -1.82 -6.21
N SER A 47 -4.44 -1.30 -5.47
CA SER A 47 -3.12 -1.94 -5.36
C SER A 47 -3.18 -3.22 -4.55
N LYS A 48 -4.02 -3.28 -3.51
CA LYS A 48 -4.24 -4.50 -2.72
C LYS A 48 -4.91 -5.60 -3.55
N VAL A 49 -5.90 -5.25 -4.38
CA VAL A 49 -6.56 -6.21 -5.29
C VAL A 49 -5.53 -6.79 -6.26
N LYS A 50 -4.73 -5.94 -6.93
CA LYS A 50 -3.67 -6.41 -7.84
C LYS A 50 -2.62 -7.27 -7.15
N ALA A 51 -2.24 -6.93 -5.93
CA ALA A 51 -1.31 -7.73 -5.15
C ALA A 51 -1.91 -9.12 -4.83
N CYS A 52 -3.20 -9.18 -4.48
CA CYS A 52 -3.90 -10.44 -4.27
C CYS A 52 -3.95 -11.30 -5.54
N GLU A 53 -4.30 -10.72 -6.70
CA GLU A 53 -4.26 -11.42 -7.99
C GLU A 53 -2.87 -11.98 -8.29
N THR A 54 -1.84 -11.16 -8.08
CA THR A 54 -0.44 -11.56 -8.28
C THR A 54 -0.05 -12.73 -7.36
N ASN A 55 -0.47 -12.68 -6.09
CA ASN A 55 -0.22 -13.74 -5.12
C ASN A 55 -0.95 -15.04 -5.50
N ILE A 56 -2.19 -14.99 -5.99
CA ILE A 56 -2.92 -16.16 -6.50
C ILE A 56 -2.13 -16.80 -7.64
N GLU A 57 -1.64 -16.02 -8.60
CA GLU A 57 -0.84 -16.56 -9.70
C GLU A 57 0.47 -17.20 -9.23
N MET A 58 1.16 -16.59 -8.26
CA MET A 58 2.39 -17.14 -7.67
C MET A 58 2.11 -18.47 -6.96
N LEU A 59 1.08 -18.51 -6.11
CA LEU A 59 0.69 -19.70 -5.37
C LEU A 59 0.20 -20.81 -6.29
N THR A 60 -0.52 -20.48 -7.36
CA THR A 60 -0.97 -21.46 -8.36
C THR A 60 0.23 -22.11 -9.04
N LYS A 61 1.26 -21.33 -9.38
CA LYS A 61 2.51 -21.88 -9.94
C LYS A 61 3.24 -22.76 -8.93
N ALA A 62 3.30 -22.36 -7.66
CA ALA A 62 3.91 -23.15 -6.61
C ALA A 62 3.17 -24.48 -6.39
N ALA A 63 1.83 -24.46 -6.34
CA ALA A 63 0.99 -25.66 -6.25
C ALA A 63 1.17 -26.58 -7.46
N ALA A 64 1.29 -26.02 -8.67
CA ALA A 64 1.55 -26.81 -9.88
C ALA A 64 2.93 -27.49 -9.84
N MET A 65 3.96 -26.80 -9.35
CA MET A 65 5.29 -27.39 -9.15
C MET A 65 5.27 -28.50 -8.10
N TYR A 66 4.54 -28.30 -7.00
CA TYR A 66 4.33 -29.33 -5.98
C TYR A 66 3.71 -30.59 -6.58
N HIS A 67 2.63 -30.43 -7.34
CA HIS A 67 1.96 -31.55 -8.01
C HIS A 67 2.84 -32.24 -9.06
N GLU A 68 3.73 -31.52 -9.74
CA GLU A 68 4.66 -32.12 -10.71
C GLU A 68 5.71 -33.02 -10.05
N ILE A 69 6.11 -32.71 -8.81
CA ILE A 69 7.16 -33.45 -8.08
C ILE A 69 6.55 -34.54 -7.19
N GLU A 70 5.56 -34.19 -6.37
CA GLU A 70 4.95 -35.09 -5.38
C GLU A 70 3.81 -35.93 -5.97
N GLY A 71 3.18 -35.48 -7.07
CA GLY A 71 2.09 -36.19 -7.74
C GLY A 71 0.71 -36.02 -7.08
N GLU A 72 0.61 -35.21 -6.03
CA GLU A 72 -0.63 -34.82 -5.36
C GLU A 72 -0.71 -33.30 -5.21
N TRP A 73 -1.92 -32.76 -5.03
CA TRP A 73 -2.08 -31.32 -4.78
C TRP A 73 -1.82 -31.00 -3.31
N PRO A 74 -1.25 -29.83 -2.99
CA PRO A 74 -1.03 -29.43 -1.61
C PRO A 74 -2.35 -29.17 -0.89
N ASP A 75 -2.47 -29.65 0.35
CA ASP A 75 -3.67 -29.48 1.18
C ASP A 75 -3.91 -28.03 1.61
N SER A 76 -2.85 -27.20 1.65
CA SER A 76 -2.93 -25.79 2.03
C SER A 76 -1.71 -24.99 1.55
N VAL A 77 -1.81 -23.67 1.60
CA VAL A 77 -0.65 -22.78 1.32
C VAL A 77 0.46 -22.96 2.36
N GLU A 78 0.14 -23.32 3.60
CA GLU A 78 1.12 -23.58 4.65
C GLU A 78 2.02 -24.78 4.30
N ALA A 79 1.46 -25.79 3.63
CA ALA A 79 2.22 -26.94 3.14
C ALA A 79 3.26 -26.50 2.10
N LEU A 80 2.92 -25.57 1.20
CA LEU A 80 3.87 -25.05 0.22
C LEU A 80 5.06 -24.32 0.86
N HIS A 81 4.84 -23.61 1.97
CA HIS A 81 5.91 -22.96 2.70
C HIS A 81 6.78 -23.99 3.46
N THR A 82 6.14 -24.94 4.15
CA THR A 82 6.84 -25.97 4.92
C THR A 82 7.72 -26.87 4.05
N GLU A 83 7.22 -27.21 2.85
CA GLU A 83 7.91 -28.05 1.88
C GLU A 83 8.88 -27.25 0.98
N GLY A 84 9.00 -25.94 1.19
CA GLY A 84 10.03 -25.09 0.55
C GLY A 84 9.73 -24.67 -0.90
N TYR A 85 8.46 -24.72 -1.32
CA TYR A 85 8.04 -24.26 -2.65
C TYR A 85 7.81 -22.73 -2.70
N ILE A 86 7.68 -22.08 -1.55
CA ILE A 86 7.61 -20.63 -1.38
C ILE A 86 8.52 -20.20 -0.22
N ASP A 87 9.20 -19.06 -0.38
CA ASP A 87 10.18 -18.56 0.60
C ASP A 87 9.54 -17.92 1.84
N GLU A 88 8.32 -17.37 1.71
CA GLU A 88 7.60 -16.68 2.77
C GLU A 88 6.11 -16.99 2.69
N GLU A 89 5.46 -17.02 3.85
CA GLU A 89 4.00 -17.15 3.96
C GLU A 89 3.30 -15.98 3.26
N VAL A 90 2.55 -16.28 2.20
CA VAL A 90 1.88 -15.26 1.39
C VAL A 90 0.55 -14.89 2.05
N LYS A 91 0.47 -13.67 2.60
CA LYS A 91 -0.75 -13.14 3.23
C LYS A 91 -1.65 -12.40 2.26
N CYS A 92 -2.96 -12.45 2.50
CA CYS A 92 -3.92 -11.66 1.74
C CYS A 92 -3.89 -10.18 2.21
N PRO A 93 -3.68 -9.19 1.32
CA PRO A 93 -3.67 -7.78 1.69
C PRO A 93 -5.08 -7.14 1.75
N LEU A 94 -6.12 -7.90 1.39
CA LEU A 94 -7.51 -7.44 1.39
C LEU A 94 -8.08 -7.47 2.82
N PRO A 95 -8.99 -6.55 3.17
CA PRO A 95 -9.65 -6.58 4.46
C PRO A 95 -10.45 -7.89 4.60
N SER A 96 -10.30 -8.58 5.74
CA SER A 96 -11.16 -9.72 6.07
C SER A 96 -12.47 -9.22 6.67
N GLU A 97 -13.58 -9.59 6.06
CA GLU A 97 -14.92 -9.34 6.59
C GLU A 97 -15.30 -10.48 7.56
N GLY A 98 -14.55 -10.66 8.65
CA GLY A 98 -14.81 -11.75 9.61
C GLY A 98 -13.72 -12.02 10.63
N GLU A 99 -14.06 -12.87 11.62
CA GLU A 99 -13.16 -13.34 12.69
C GLU A 99 -12.13 -14.37 12.18
N ASN A 100 -12.34 -14.89 10.98
CA ASN A 100 -11.42 -15.79 10.29
C ASN A 100 -10.64 -14.98 9.26
N GLU A 101 -9.35 -14.78 9.54
CA GLU A 101 -8.35 -14.25 8.62
C GLU A 101 -7.97 -15.30 7.55
N GLU A 102 -8.99 -15.95 6.95
CA GLU A 102 -8.84 -16.95 5.89
C GLU A 102 -8.22 -16.26 4.66
N GLY A 103 -6.97 -16.63 4.37
CA GLY A 103 -6.15 -16.01 3.33
C GLY A 103 -6.44 -16.62 1.96
N TYR A 104 -5.61 -17.59 1.58
CA TYR A 104 -5.71 -18.32 0.32
C TYR A 104 -6.00 -19.78 0.60
N ASP A 105 -6.94 -20.33 -0.15
CA ASP A 105 -7.30 -21.75 -0.13
C ASP A 105 -6.88 -22.40 -1.45
N ILE A 106 -6.47 -23.66 -1.38
CA ILE A 106 -6.13 -24.48 -2.54
C ILE A 106 -7.15 -25.61 -2.63
N LEU A 107 -7.88 -25.67 -3.75
CA LEU A 107 -8.79 -26.78 -4.03
C LEU A 107 -8.49 -27.33 -5.43
N ASP A 108 -8.02 -28.58 -5.48
CA ASP A 108 -7.70 -29.29 -6.72
C ASP A 108 -6.78 -28.50 -7.67
N GLY A 109 -5.79 -27.80 -7.10
CA GLY A 109 -4.83 -26.98 -7.86
C GLY A 109 -5.32 -25.59 -8.24
N VAL A 110 -6.54 -25.21 -7.86
CA VAL A 110 -7.05 -23.85 -8.00
C VAL A 110 -6.83 -23.10 -6.69
N VAL A 111 -6.08 -22.00 -6.76
CA VAL A 111 -5.89 -21.09 -5.62
C VAL A 111 -6.99 -20.05 -5.63
N THR A 112 -7.76 -19.97 -4.53
CA THR A 112 -8.81 -18.97 -4.33
C THR A 112 -8.47 -18.08 -3.14
N CYS A 113 -8.87 -16.82 -3.18
CA CYS A 113 -8.81 -15.95 -2.01
C CYS A 113 -10.22 -15.77 -1.44
N ALA A 114 -10.40 -16.12 -0.16
CA ALA A 114 -11.68 -15.96 0.56
C ALA A 114 -12.13 -14.49 0.63
N ASN A 115 -11.15 -13.57 0.71
CA ASN A 115 -11.39 -12.13 0.75
C ASN A 115 -11.43 -11.47 -0.63
N SER A 116 -11.61 -12.24 -1.71
CA SER A 116 -11.76 -11.68 -3.06
C SER A 116 -13.04 -10.83 -3.12
N HIS A 117 -12.88 -9.54 -2.86
CA HIS A 117 -13.82 -8.51 -3.26
C HIS A 117 -14.00 -8.68 -4.76
N GLN A 118 -15.08 -9.35 -5.15
CA GLN A 118 -15.46 -9.46 -6.54
C GLN A 118 -15.62 -8.03 -7.04
N SER A 119 -14.86 -7.69 -8.07
CA SER A 119 -14.82 -6.42 -8.76
C SER A 119 -16.20 -6.04 -9.32
N THR A 120 -17.10 -5.62 -8.44
CA THR A 120 -18.26 -4.79 -8.73
C THR A 120 -18.05 -3.63 -7.79
N GLU A 121 -17.55 -2.47 -8.22
CA GLU A 121 -18.35 -1.50 -8.95
C GLU A 121 -17.51 -0.73 -10.01
N ASN A 122 -17.89 -0.93 -11.28
CA ASN A 122 -18.09 0.10 -12.31
C ASN A 122 -16.93 1.07 -12.59
N GLY A 123 -16.18 0.73 -13.65
CA GLY A 123 -15.67 1.76 -14.55
C GLY A 123 -16.81 2.26 -15.44
N GLU A 124 -17.44 3.37 -15.03
CA GLU A 124 -18.04 4.42 -15.88
C GLU A 124 -18.06 5.74 -15.10
#